data_AF-A0A0V1M821-F1
#
_entry.id   AF-A0A0V1M821-F1
#
_cell.length_a   1.000
_cell.length_b   1.000
_cell.length_c   1.000
_cell.angle_alpha   90.00
_cell.angle_beta   90.00
_cell.angle_gamma   90.00
#
_symmetry.space_group_name_H-M   'P 1'
#
loop_
_entity.id
_entity.type
_entity.pdbx_description
1 polymer ?
#
loop_
_entity_poly.entity_id
_entity_poly.type
_entity_poly.pdbx_seq_one_letter_code
_entity_poly.pdbx_strand_id
1 'polypeptide(L)'
;MALSRISSLYFRSRCGLVMQNAFSSSQDRYVIILPEIPDATAQTNSLMSVVHGNDLPPFDKLSTRESADACAKLALEFEAWMQEHGSSFNSENHVCNFENVIDKVEMHLAPMQFAWNTFRHLAGVRSFDPNLMARFKGLQNLVTRARIHRFNNHRFSTAVMDLSHDKNLNSVQLILIKKYIREMQLNGLGLSDKNHKWLEEYRRRIYDSVFKFRRNIEMTSWLLNLEMDFSSEMSDTPQHILEMWSVNRSSNQKSQYKLAFTQYSYAPFMRYCKMRLRRRSIWKLFNSRAGFEEDQVQLNNSLQIEQLRQAREKYAKLFNYNNYLDMVLPDRMISSVSELETIIFQ
;
A
#
# COMPACT_ATOMS: atom_id res chain seq x y z
N MET A 1 -22.42 23.78 13.79
CA MET A 1 -21.84 25.12 13.95
C MET A 1 -20.33 25.01 14.05
N ALA A 2 -19.64 25.34 12.96
CA ALA A 2 -18.25 25.83 12.89
C ALA A 2 -17.90 25.95 11.39
N LEU A 3 -18.34 27.05 10.77
CA LEU A 3 -17.99 27.45 9.42
C LEU A 3 -16.59 28.06 9.45
N SER A 4 -15.63 27.54 8.68
CA SER A 4 -14.38 28.24 8.40
C SER A 4 -14.37 28.65 6.92
N ARG A 5 -14.40 29.97 6.69
CA ARG A 5 -14.20 30.62 5.40
C ARG A 5 -12.71 30.53 5.05
N ILE A 6 -12.38 30.06 3.86
CA ILE A 6 -11.07 30.30 3.25
C ILE A 6 -11.32 31.02 1.93
N SER A 7 -10.84 32.26 1.88
CA SER A 7 -10.90 33.19 0.77
C SER A 7 -10.15 32.66 -0.46
N SER A 8 -10.80 32.76 -1.62
CA SER A 8 -10.23 32.46 -2.93
C SER A 8 -9.13 33.47 -3.31
N LEU A 9 -7.88 33.00 -3.41
CA LEU A 9 -6.84 33.67 -4.19
C LEU A 9 -6.93 33.14 -5.62
N TYR A 10 -7.46 33.97 -6.51
CA TYR A 10 -7.47 33.73 -7.95
C TYR A 10 -6.03 33.80 -8.50
N PHE A 11 -5.49 32.68 -8.96
CA PHE A 11 -4.40 32.66 -9.94
C PHE A 11 -4.99 32.28 -11.30
N ARG A 12 -5.04 33.27 -12.21
CA ARG A 12 -5.37 33.06 -13.62
C ARG A 12 -4.14 32.50 -14.33
N SER A 13 -4.26 31.32 -14.92
CA SER A 13 -3.55 30.99 -16.16
C SER A 13 -4.44 30.14 -17.07
N ARG A 14 -4.48 30.59 -18.33
CA ARG A 14 -5.35 30.20 -19.43
C ARG A 14 -5.22 28.72 -19.82
N CYS A 15 -6.35 28.03 -19.93
CA CYS A 15 -6.79 27.30 -21.13
C CYS A 15 -8.29 27.03 -21.00
N GLY A 16 -9.07 27.66 -21.87
CA GLY A 16 -10.51 27.48 -21.91
C GLY A 16 -10.91 26.30 -22.79
N LEU A 17 -12.05 25.69 -22.48
CA LEU A 17 -13.09 25.35 -23.45
C LEU A 17 -14.43 25.20 -22.70
N VAL A 18 -15.19 26.29 -22.76
CA VAL A 18 -16.65 26.44 -22.84
C VAL A 18 -17.53 25.28 -22.34
N MET A 19 -18.26 25.51 -21.25
CA MET A 19 -19.66 25.09 -21.15
C MET A 19 -20.54 26.32 -20.83
N GLN A 20 -21.23 26.80 -21.87
CA GLN A 20 -22.36 27.71 -21.74
C GLN A 20 -23.59 26.87 -21.39
N ASN A 21 -24.12 27.09 -20.19
CA ASN A 21 -25.56 27.12 -19.83
C ASN A 21 -25.69 26.93 -18.31
N ALA A 22 -25.34 27.98 -17.57
CA ALA A 22 -25.60 28.05 -16.14
C ALA A 22 -27.00 28.62 -15.90
N PHE A 23 -28.00 27.75 -15.72
CA PHE A 23 -29.24 28.16 -15.05
C PHE A 23 -28.95 28.40 -13.57
N SER A 24 -29.04 29.67 -13.17
CA SER A 24 -28.89 30.13 -11.80
C SER A 24 -30.15 29.82 -10.98
N SER A 25 -30.01 28.98 -9.95
CA SER A 25 -30.93 28.96 -8.81
C SER A 25 -30.15 28.53 -7.57
N SER A 26 -30.31 29.30 -6.49
CA SER A 26 -29.62 29.16 -5.22
C SER A 26 -30.16 27.97 -4.41
N GLN A 27 -29.50 26.82 -4.54
CA GLN A 27 -29.55 25.72 -3.59
C GLN A 27 -28.15 25.09 -3.59
N ASP A 28 -27.64 24.66 -2.43
CA ASP A 28 -26.33 24.02 -2.30
C ASP A 28 -26.22 22.81 -3.26
N ARG A 29 -25.64 23.03 -4.44
CA ARG A 29 -25.44 21.99 -5.44
C ARG A 29 -24.18 21.23 -5.09
N TYR A 30 -24.34 20.02 -4.56
CA TYR A 30 -23.26 19.04 -4.51
C TYR A 30 -22.93 18.64 -5.95
N VAL A 31 -21.73 18.98 -6.42
CA VAL A 31 -21.21 18.42 -7.67
C VAL A 31 -20.70 17.02 -7.33
N ILE A 32 -21.51 16.01 -7.62
CA ILE A 32 -21.05 14.61 -7.59
C ILE A 32 -20.21 14.41 -8.85
N ILE A 33 -18.89 14.54 -8.70
CA ILE A 33 -17.95 14.13 -9.75
C ILE A 33 -17.93 12.60 -9.71
N LEU A 34 -18.59 11.98 -10.68
CA LEU A 34 -18.47 10.54 -10.88
C LEU A 34 -17.00 10.22 -11.19
N PRO A 35 -16.45 9.11 -10.67
CA PRO A 35 -15.11 8.69 -11.05
C PRO A 35 -15.09 8.49 -12.57
N GLU A 36 -14.19 9.17 -13.26
CA GLU A 36 -13.96 8.96 -14.69
C GLU A 36 -13.53 7.49 -14.89
N ILE A 37 -14.36 6.71 -15.59
CA ILE A 37 -14.00 5.36 -16.00
C ILE A 37 -13.02 5.51 -17.17
N PRO A 38 -11.79 5.01 -17.07
CA PRO A 38 -10.85 5.15 -18.17
C PRO A 38 -11.31 4.34 -19.40
N ASP A 39 -11.19 4.91 -20.60
CA ASP A 39 -11.46 4.25 -21.88
C ASP A 39 -10.35 3.25 -22.29
N ALA A 40 -9.84 2.50 -21.31
CA ALA A 40 -8.81 1.48 -21.53
C ALA A 40 -9.46 0.21 -22.10
N THR A 41 -9.16 -0.16 -23.34
CA THR A 41 -9.62 -1.41 -23.97
C THR A 41 -8.42 -2.25 -24.38
N ALA A 42 -8.62 -3.51 -24.74
CA ALA A 42 -7.54 -4.36 -25.26
C ALA A 42 -6.87 -3.76 -26.52
N GLN A 43 -7.57 -2.90 -27.26
CA GLN A 43 -7.06 -2.22 -28.46
C GLN A 43 -6.32 -0.92 -28.12
N THR A 44 -6.79 -0.18 -27.11
CA THR A 44 -6.23 1.14 -26.73
C THR A 44 -5.18 1.07 -25.64
N ASN A 45 -5.09 -0.03 -24.90
CA ASN A 45 -4.20 -0.18 -23.76
C ASN A 45 -3.40 -1.49 -23.83
N SER A 46 -2.08 -1.36 -23.93
CA SER A 46 -1.16 -2.48 -24.03
C SER A 46 -1.27 -3.46 -22.87
N LEU A 47 -1.57 -3.00 -21.65
CA LEU A 47 -1.74 -3.88 -20.49
C LEU A 47 -3.05 -4.67 -20.57
N MET A 48 -4.15 -4.03 -20.95
CA MET A 48 -5.45 -4.71 -21.10
C MET A 48 -5.41 -5.86 -22.12
N SER A 49 -4.53 -5.78 -23.13
CA SER A 49 -4.37 -6.85 -24.13
C SER A 49 -3.79 -8.14 -23.57
N VAL A 50 -2.97 -8.06 -22.50
CA VAL A 50 -2.26 -9.21 -21.92
C VAL A 50 -2.83 -9.66 -20.58
N VAL A 51 -3.70 -8.87 -19.96
CA VAL A 51 -4.25 -9.10 -18.62
C VAL A 51 -5.01 -10.44 -18.48
N HIS A 52 -5.59 -10.95 -19.56
CA HIS A 52 -6.28 -12.25 -19.59
C HIS A 52 -5.41 -13.37 -20.19
N GLY A 53 -4.21 -13.04 -20.67
CA GLY A 53 -3.26 -14.00 -21.23
C GLY A 53 -2.23 -14.46 -20.19
N ASN A 54 -1.38 -15.39 -20.61
CA ASN A 54 -0.21 -15.84 -19.83
C ASN A 54 1.07 -15.07 -20.21
N ASP A 55 0.93 -13.96 -20.93
CA ASP A 55 2.04 -13.18 -21.45
C ASP A 55 2.59 -12.19 -20.42
N LEU A 56 3.88 -11.86 -20.56
CA LEU A 56 4.52 -10.86 -19.72
C LEU A 56 4.00 -9.45 -20.06
N PRO A 57 3.87 -8.55 -19.07
CA PRO A 57 3.57 -7.16 -19.35
C PRO A 57 4.63 -6.55 -20.30
N PRO A 58 4.22 -5.78 -21.32
CA PRO A 58 5.15 -5.19 -22.29
C PRO A 58 5.86 -3.95 -21.68
N PHE A 59 6.74 -4.18 -20.70
CA PHE A 59 7.39 -3.13 -19.91
C PHE A 59 8.16 -2.11 -20.75
N ASP A 60 8.69 -2.50 -21.91
CA ASP A 60 9.44 -1.59 -22.79
C ASP A 60 8.58 -0.41 -23.27
N LYS A 61 7.32 -0.71 -23.62
CA LYS A 61 6.37 0.25 -24.21
C LYS A 61 5.37 0.81 -23.19
N LEU A 62 5.13 0.08 -22.11
CA LEU A 62 4.08 0.39 -21.14
C LEU A 62 4.42 1.65 -20.33
N SER A 63 3.57 2.65 -20.42
CA SER A 63 3.68 3.85 -19.58
C SER A 63 3.01 3.66 -18.21
N THR A 64 3.45 4.45 -17.23
CA THR A 64 2.87 4.44 -15.89
C THR A 64 1.43 4.98 -15.86
N ARG A 65 1.08 5.83 -16.84
CA ARG A 65 -0.28 6.35 -17.02
C ARG A 65 -1.21 5.28 -17.56
N GLU A 66 -0.84 4.62 -18.65
CA GLU A 66 -1.65 3.55 -19.25
C GLU A 66 -1.88 2.39 -18.27
N SER A 67 -0.84 2.00 -17.53
CA SER A 67 -0.99 0.96 -16.51
C SER A 67 -1.91 1.38 -15.36
N ALA A 68 -1.88 2.64 -14.93
CA ALA A 68 -2.81 3.16 -13.94
C ALA A 68 -4.27 3.14 -14.43
N ASP A 69 -4.50 3.51 -15.69
CA ASP A 69 -5.83 3.53 -16.30
C ASP A 69 -6.43 2.12 -16.45
N ALA A 70 -5.62 1.14 -16.87
CA ALA A 70 -6.02 -0.26 -16.89
C ALA A 70 -6.38 -0.79 -15.49
N CYS A 71 -5.57 -0.48 -14.47
CA CYS A 71 -5.86 -0.86 -13.09
C CYS A 71 -7.17 -0.29 -12.59
N ALA A 72 -7.41 1.00 -12.83
CA ALA A 72 -8.60 1.68 -12.36
C ALA A 72 -9.87 1.09 -13.00
N LYS A 73 -9.83 0.84 -14.32
CA LYS A 73 -10.93 0.20 -15.03
C LYS A 73 -11.22 -1.19 -14.49
N LEU A 74 -10.22 -2.06 -14.41
CA LEU A 74 -10.40 -3.44 -13.92
C LEU A 74 -10.92 -3.50 -12.48
N ALA A 75 -10.51 -2.55 -11.63
CA ALA A 75 -11.03 -2.45 -10.27
C ALA A 75 -12.52 -2.08 -10.23
N LEU A 76 -12.96 -1.14 -11.08
CA LEU A 76 -14.36 -0.76 -11.18
C LEU A 76 -15.22 -1.88 -11.81
N GLU A 77 -14.72 -2.53 -12.85
CA GLU A 77 -15.38 -3.69 -13.47
C GLU A 77 -15.52 -4.86 -12.49
N PHE A 78 -14.48 -5.15 -11.71
CA PHE A 78 -14.54 -6.17 -10.67
C PHE A 78 -15.59 -5.84 -9.59
N GLU A 79 -15.65 -4.58 -9.14
CA GLU A 79 -16.67 -4.16 -8.16
C GLU A 79 -18.09 -4.32 -8.71
N ALA A 80 -18.35 -3.84 -9.92
CA ALA A 80 -19.65 -3.94 -10.57
C ALA A 80 -20.06 -5.42 -10.76
N TRP A 81 -19.14 -6.22 -11.32
CA TRP A 81 -19.36 -7.66 -11.50
C TRP A 81 -19.66 -8.37 -10.17
N MET A 82 -18.94 -8.03 -9.10
CA MET A 82 -19.16 -8.64 -7.79
C MET A 82 -20.53 -8.28 -7.19
N GLN A 83 -21.07 -7.10 -7.48
CA GLN A 83 -22.43 -6.71 -7.06
C GLN A 83 -23.49 -7.55 -7.79
N GLU A 84 -23.33 -7.74 -9.09
CA GLU A 84 -24.22 -8.55 -9.92
C GLU A 84 -24.15 -10.03 -9.51
N HIS A 85 -22.93 -10.57 -9.41
CA HIS A 85 -22.70 -11.95 -9.00
C HIS A 85 -23.25 -12.21 -7.60
N GLY A 86 -23.01 -11.31 -6.65
CA GLY A 86 -23.57 -11.41 -5.31
C GLY A 86 -25.10 -11.35 -5.26
N SER A 87 -25.73 -10.65 -6.21
CA SER A 87 -27.20 -10.60 -6.32
C SER A 87 -27.79 -11.90 -6.86
N SER A 88 -27.04 -12.62 -7.71
CA SER A 88 -27.49 -13.85 -8.36
C SER A 88 -27.75 -15.02 -7.40
N PHE A 89 -27.10 -15.05 -6.22
CA PHE A 89 -27.27 -16.10 -5.20
C PHE A 89 -28.69 -16.24 -4.62
N ASN A 90 -29.59 -15.28 -4.90
CA ASN A 90 -30.99 -15.33 -4.48
C ASN A 90 -31.93 -16.03 -5.48
N SER A 91 -31.44 -16.39 -6.67
CA SER A 91 -32.29 -17.02 -7.68
C SER A 91 -32.47 -18.50 -7.38
N GLU A 92 -33.70 -19.02 -7.55
CA GLU A 92 -34.06 -20.43 -7.29
C GLU A 92 -33.20 -21.43 -8.11
N ASN A 93 -32.55 -20.96 -9.17
CA ASN A 93 -31.72 -21.77 -10.06
C ASN A 93 -30.22 -21.68 -9.77
N HIS A 94 -29.77 -20.95 -8.75
CA HIS A 94 -28.33 -20.82 -8.51
C HIS A 94 -27.77 -22.03 -7.76
N VAL A 95 -26.92 -22.80 -8.43
CA VAL A 95 -26.12 -23.87 -7.81
C VAL A 95 -24.93 -23.28 -7.06
N CYS A 96 -24.93 -23.39 -5.74
CA CYS A 96 -23.81 -23.01 -4.86
C CYS A 96 -22.77 -24.13 -4.80
N ASN A 97 -21.89 -24.19 -5.79
CA ASN A 97 -20.71 -25.06 -5.80
C ASN A 97 -19.41 -24.23 -5.79
N PHE A 98 -18.27 -24.88 -5.55
CA PHE A 98 -16.97 -24.21 -5.48
C PHE A 98 -16.66 -23.39 -6.75
N GLU A 99 -16.93 -23.95 -7.93
CA GLU A 99 -16.65 -23.30 -9.21
C GLU A 99 -17.43 -21.99 -9.38
N ASN A 100 -18.71 -22.01 -9.04
CA ASN A 100 -19.55 -20.83 -9.22
C ASN A 100 -19.31 -19.75 -8.17
N VAL A 101 -18.91 -20.12 -6.95
CA VAL A 101 -18.72 -19.16 -5.84
C VAL A 101 -17.28 -18.65 -5.80
N ILE A 102 -16.29 -19.54 -5.82
CA ILE A 102 -14.89 -19.18 -5.61
C ILE A 102 -14.15 -19.00 -6.94
N ASP A 103 -14.21 -19.97 -7.86
CA ASP A 103 -13.40 -19.89 -9.09
C ASP A 103 -13.81 -18.70 -9.96
N LYS A 104 -15.11 -18.44 -10.10
CA LYS A 104 -15.60 -17.25 -10.82
C LYS A 104 -15.06 -15.95 -10.23
N VAL A 105 -15.01 -15.84 -8.89
CA VAL A 105 -14.47 -14.65 -8.22
C VAL A 105 -12.96 -14.53 -8.47
N GLU A 106 -12.21 -15.62 -8.35
CA GLU A 106 -10.77 -15.64 -8.62
C GLU A 106 -10.44 -15.29 -10.08
N MET A 107 -11.23 -15.78 -11.05
CA MET A 107 -11.06 -15.46 -12.47
C MET A 107 -11.23 -13.97 -12.79
N HIS A 108 -12.11 -13.26 -12.08
CA HIS A 108 -12.27 -11.81 -12.24
C HIS A 108 -11.28 -11.01 -11.38
N LEU A 109 -10.83 -11.57 -10.25
CA LEU A 109 -9.88 -10.95 -9.35
C LEU A 109 -8.44 -10.95 -9.92
N ALA A 110 -8.04 -12.04 -10.58
CA ALA A 110 -6.68 -12.23 -11.09
C ALA A 110 -6.26 -11.14 -12.10
N PRO A 111 -7.06 -10.80 -13.13
CA PRO A 111 -6.82 -9.66 -14.03
C PRO A 111 -6.49 -8.34 -13.31
N MET A 112 -7.33 -7.97 -12.35
CA MET A 112 -7.17 -6.74 -11.57
C MET A 112 -5.88 -6.78 -10.74
N GLN A 113 -5.58 -7.92 -10.10
CA GLN A 113 -4.33 -8.09 -9.34
C GLN A 113 -3.09 -8.02 -10.22
N PHE A 114 -3.14 -8.64 -11.40
CA PHE A 114 -2.07 -8.63 -12.38
C PHE A 114 -1.76 -7.20 -12.85
N ALA A 115 -2.79 -6.43 -13.22
CA ALA A 115 -2.64 -5.05 -13.60
C ALA A 115 -2.05 -4.21 -12.46
N TRP A 116 -2.61 -4.34 -11.25
CA TRP A 116 -2.16 -3.61 -10.06
C TRP A 116 -0.70 -3.88 -9.72
N ASN A 117 -0.28 -5.15 -9.75
CA ASN A 117 1.11 -5.53 -9.49
C ASN A 117 2.06 -4.98 -10.56
N THR A 118 1.64 -4.99 -11.83
CA THR A 118 2.40 -4.42 -12.94
C THR A 118 2.61 -2.91 -12.76
N PHE A 119 1.54 -2.18 -12.45
CA PHE A 119 1.61 -0.74 -12.18
C PHE A 119 2.53 -0.45 -10.98
N ARG A 120 2.36 -1.15 -9.86
CA ARG A 120 3.21 -0.98 -8.67
C ARG A 120 4.68 -1.22 -8.96
N HIS A 121 4.99 -2.25 -9.74
CA HIS A 121 6.36 -2.56 -10.13
C HIS A 121 6.96 -1.43 -10.96
N LEU A 122 6.25 -1.00 -12.02
CA LEU A 122 6.67 0.14 -12.85
C LEU A 122 6.87 1.43 -12.04
N ALA A 123 5.93 1.76 -11.16
CA ALA A 123 6.00 2.93 -10.31
C ALA A 123 7.18 2.87 -9.30
N GLY A 124 7.56 1.65 -8.88
CA GLY A 124 8.68 1.45 -7.95
C GLY A 124 10.06 1.53 -8.61
N VAL A 125 10.18 1.16 -9.90
CA VAL A 125 11.48 1.03 -10.59
C VAL A 125 11.76 2.18 -11.55
N ARG A 126 10.78 2.66 -12.32
CA ARG A 126 11.01 3.50 -13.50
C ARG A 126 11.04 5.02 -13.23
N SER A 127 11.19 5.42 -11.96
CA SER A 127 11.29 6.79 -11.42
C SER A 127 10.03 7.27 -10.70
N PHE A 128 10.27 7.88 -9.54
CA PHE A 128 9.29 8.56 -8.71
C PHE A 128 8.84 9.85 -9.41
N ASP A 129 7.67 9.84 -10.05
CA ASP A 129 7.00 11.05 -10.49
C ASP A 129 6.12 11.58 -9.33
N PRO A 130 6.40 12.78 -8.79
CA PRO A 130 5.58 13.37 -7.73
C PRO A 130 4.10 13.50 -8.11
N ASN A 131 3.78 13.76 -9.38
CA ASN A 131 2.41 13.84 -9.87
C ASN A 131 1.72 12.48 -9.86
N LEU A 132 2.50 11.40 -9.93
CA LEU A 132 2.00 10.03 -9.83
C LEU A 132 1.68 9.64 -8.40
N MET A 133 2.28 10.24 -7.36
CA MET A 133 2.04 9.82 -5.97
C MET A 133 0.59 10.06 -5.49
N ALA A 134 -0.01 11.19 -5.86
CA ALA A 134 -1.41 11.46 -5.55
C ALA A 134 -2.32 10.43 -6.25
N ARG A 135 -2.04 10.14 -7.52
CA ARG A 135 -2.77 9.14 -8.31
C ARG A 135 -2.54 7.73 -7.79
N PHE A 136 -1.32 7.39 -7.36
CA PHE A 136 -0.96 6.12 -6.76
C PHE A 136 -1.76 5.87 -5.49
N LYS A 137 -1.87 6.88 -4.60
CA LYS A 137 -2.68 6.78 -3.39
C LYS A 137 -4.17 6.58 -3.71
N GLY A 138 -4.71 7.35 -4.67
CA GLY A 138 -6.09 7.18 -5.12
C GLY A 138 -6.34 5.79 -5.69
N LEU A 139 -5.44 5.29 -6.54
CA LEU A 139 -5.54 3.98 -7.17
C LEU A 139 -5.35 2.84 -6.17
N GLN A 140 -4.40 2.95 -5.24
CA GLN A 140 -4.24 2.00 -4.12
C GLN A 140 -5.54 1.88 -3.34
N ASN A 141 -6.17 3.01 -3.01
CA ASN A 141 -7.44 3.02 -2.28
C ASN A 141 -8.55 2.36 -3.10
N LEU A 142 -8.63 2.65 -4.41
CA LEU A 142 -9.59 2.06 -5.33
C LEU A 142 -9.44 0.53 -5.40
N VAL A 143 -8.23 0.02 -5.68
CA VAL A 143 -7.96 -1.42 -5.77
C VAL A 143 -8.19 -2.11 -4.43
N THR A 144 -7.79 -1.47 -3.31
CA THR A 144 -8.01 -2.03 -1.97
C THR A 144 -9.51 -2.11 -1.65
N ARG A 145 -10.27 -1.07 -1.99
CA ARG A 145 -11.73 -1.06 -1.86
C ARG A 145 -12.37 -2.15 -2.70
N ALA A 146 -11.98 -2.28 -3.96
CA ALA A 146 -12.49 -3.31 -4.86
C ALA A 146 -12.25 -4.71 -4.32
N ARG A 147 -11.03 -4.98 -3.83
CA ARG A 147 -10.69 -6.27 -3.21
C ARG A 147 -11.54 -6.59 -1.98
N ILE A 148 -11.76 -5.60 -1.12
CA ILE A 148 -12.52 -5.78 0.13
C ILE A 148 -14.03 -5.86 -0.15
N HIS A 149 -14.51 -5.18 -1.19
CA HIS A 149 -15.94 -5.06 -1.53
C HIS A 149 -16.64 -6.41 -1.61
N ARG A 150 -15.98 -7.46 -2.13
CA ARG A 150 -16.56 -8.82 -2.19
C ARG A 150 -17.00 -9.36 -0.82
N PHE A 151 -16.30 -8.98 0.25
CA PHE A 151 -16.58 -9.44 1.61
C PHE A 151 -17.73 -8.68 2.27
N ASN A 152 -18.12 -7.53 1.72
CA ASN A 152 -19.26 -6.76 2.22
C ASN A 152 -20.60 -7.37 1.79
N ASN A 153 -20.60 -8.28 0.81
CA ASN A 153 -21.81 -8.97 0.39
C ASN A 153 -22.10 -10.15 1.33
N HIS A 154 -23.16 -10.00 2.15
CA HIS A 154 -23.58 -11.05 3.09
C HIS A 154 -23.94 -12.35 2.37
N ARG A 155 -24.52 -12.30 1.16
CA ARG A 155 -24.92 -13.51 0.42
C ARG A 155 -23.72 -14.32 -0.03
N PHE A 156 -22.71 -13.63 -0.57
CA PHE A 156 -21.44 -14.25 -0.88
C PHE A 156 -20.80 -14.86 0.37
N SER A 157 -20.81 -14.12 1.48
CA SER A 157 -20.31 -14.62 2.76
C SER A 157 -21.03 -15.89 3.23
N THR A 158 -22.35 -15.94 3.13
CA THR A 158 -23.16 -17.13 3.46
C THR A 158 -22.80 -18.31 2.55
N ALA A 159 -22.74 -18.09 1.23
CA ALA A 159 -22.39 -19.15 0.28
C ALA A 159 -21.00 -19.76 0.56
N VAL A 160 -20.01 -18.93 0.92
CA VAL A 160 -18.68 -19.40 1.32
C VAL A 160 -18.73 -20.23 2.61
N MET A 161 -19.55 -19.82 3.59
CA MET A 161 -19.72 -20.56 4.84
C MET A 161 -20.41 -21.92 4.59
N ASP A 162 -21.43 -21.97 3.73
CA ASP A 162 -22.13 -23.21 3.39
C ASP A 162 -21.18 -24.19 2.67
N LEU A 163 -20.36 -23.69 1.75
CA LEU A 163 -19.32 -24.49 1.09
C LEU A 163 -18.30 -25.06 2.08
N SER A 164 -18.05 -24.40 3.22
CA SER A 164 -17.13 -24.92 4.23
C SER A 164 -17.60 -26.23 4.88
N HIS A 165 -18.88 -26.57 4.73
CA HIS A 165 -19.49 -27.82 5.20
C HIS A 165 -19.59 -28.90 4.11
N ASP A 166 -19.24 -28.57 2.86
CA ASP A 166 -19.24 -29.54 1.76
C ASP A 166 -18.08 -30.53 1.92
N LYS A 167 -18.42 -31.83 1.95
CA LYS A 167 -17.47 -32.94 2.13
C LYS A 167 -16.78 -33.34 0.82
N ASN A 168 -17.25 -32.85 -0.33
CA ASN A 168 -16.74 -33.22 -1.65
C ASN A 168 -15.54 -32.38 -2.10
N LEU A 169 -15.14 -31.38 -1.30
CA LEU A 169 -14.04 -30.49 -1.63
C LEU A 169 -12.68 -31.16 -1.45
N ASN A 170 -11.77 -30.89 -2.38
CA ASN A 170 -10.39 -31.35 -2.27
C ASN A 170 -9.60 -30.53 -1.23
N SER A 171 -8.40 -31.01 -0.88
CA SER A 171 -7.56 -30.38 0.15
C SER A 171 -7.19 -28.92 -0.16
N VAL A 172 -6.95 -28.60 -1.44
CA VAL A 172 -6.57 -27.25 -1.89
C VAL A 172 -7.78 -26.30 -1.81
N GLN A 173 -8.94 -26.75 -2.22
CA GLN A 173 -10.21 -26.00 -2.14
C GLN A 173 -10.56 -25.69 -0.69
N LEU A 174 -10.42 -26.66 0.22
CA LEU A 174 -10.64 -26.46 1.65
C LEU A 174 -9.69 -25.40 2.24
N ILE A 175 -8.41 -25.40 1.83
CA ILE A 175 -7.45 -24.37 2.25
C ILE A 175 -7.89 -22.99 1.73
N LEU A 176 -8.34 -22.90 0.48
CA LEU A 176 -8.78 -21.63 -0.09
C LEU A 176 -10.02 -21.10 0.64
N ILE A 177 -11.02 -21.94 0.91
CA ILE A 177 -12.22 -21.55 1.68
C ILE A 177 -11.83 -21.06 3.08
N LYS A 178 -10.94 -21.77 3.79
CA LYS A 178 -10.44 -21.32 5.09
C LYS A 178 -9.81 -19.92 5.03
N LYS A 179 -9.03 -19.63 3.97
CA LYS A 179 -8.47 -18.29 3.74
C LYS A 179 -9.56 -17.24 3.48
N TYR A 180 -10.59 -17.58 2.70
CA TYR A 180 -11.72 -16.70 2.45
C TYR A 180 -12.49 -16.36 3.73
N ILE A 181 -12.84 -17.37 4.54
CA ILE A 181 -13.52 -17.19 5.82
C ILE A 181 -12.68 -16.32 6.76
N ARG A 182 -11.37 -16.57 6.80
CA ARG A 182 -10.43 -15.80 7.59
C ARG A 182 -10.41 -14.32 7.18
N GLU A 183 -10.30 -14.04 5.89
CA GLU A 183 -10.34 -12.67 5.36
C GLU A 183 -11.70 -12.01 5.63
N MET A 184 -12.81 -12.74 5.52
CA MET A 184 -14.14 -12.23 5.84
C MET A 184 -14.26 -11.84 7.31
N GLN A 185 -13.80 -12.70 8.23
CA GLN A 185 -13.74 -12.40 9.66
C GLN A 185 -12.91 -11.14 9.93
N LEU A 186 -11.71 -11.04 9.35
CA LEU A 186 -10.85 -9.86 9.53
C LEU A 186 -11.43 -8.58 8.92
N ASN A 187 -12.35 -8.70 7.95
CA ASN A 187 -13.15 -7.61 7.38
C ASN A 187 -14.46 -7.31 8.14
N GLY A 188 -14.69 -7.99 9.26
CA GLY A 188 -15.78 -7.68 10.18
C GLY A 188 -17.00 -8.58 10.03
N LEU A 189 -16.90 -9.72 9.35
CA LEU A 189 -17.95 -10.75 9.38
C LEU A 189 -18.24 -11.15 10.83
N GLY A 190 -19.51 -11.05 11.25
CA GLY A 190 -19.95 -11.37 12.60
C GLY A 190 -19.77 -10.24 13.63
N LEU A 191 -19.27 -9.07 13.24
CA LEU A 191 -19.26 -7.88 14.10
C LEU A 191 -20.58 -7.12 14.04
N SER A 192 -20.97 -6.50 15.15
CA SER A 192 -22.07 -5.53 15.18
C SER A 192 -21.71 -4.23 14.44
N ASP A 193 -22.70 -3.45 14.00
CA ASP A 193 -22.48 -2.15 13.33
C ASP A 193 -21.61 -1.20 14.17
N LYS A 194 -21.79 -1.22 15.49
CA LYS A 194 -20.95 -0.45 16.42
C LYS A 194 -19.49 -0.89 16.36
N ASN A 195 -19.25 -2.20 16.36
CA ASN A 195 -17.91 -2.77 16.27
C ASN A 195 -17.30 -2.57 14.89
N HIS A 196 -18.10 -2.54 13.83
CA HIS A 196 -17.64 -2.23 12.47
C HIS A 196 -17.09 -0.80 12.36
N LYS A 197 -17.74 0.18 12.99
CA LYS A 197 -17.18 1.56 13.07
C LYS A 197 -15.84 1.61 13.78
N TRP A 198 -15.68 0.82 14.86
CA TRP A 198 -14.40 0.71 15.56
C TRP A 198 -13.34 -0.01 14.73
N LEU A 199 -13.72 -1.02 13.93
CA LEU A 199 -12.84 -1.71 13.00
C LEU A 199 -12.17 -0.72 12.03
N GLU A 200 -12.99 0.10 11.35
CA GLU A 200 -12.51 1.11 10.41
C GLU A 200 -11.62 2.14 11.10
N GLU A 201 -12.01 2.59 12.28
CA GLU A 201 -11.25 3.56 13.06
C GLU A 201 -9.86 3.03 13.45
N TYR A 202 -9.78 1.79 13.94
CA TYR A 202 -8.51 1.18 14.30
C TYR A 202 -7.63 0.92 13.07
N ARG A 203 -8.21 0.45 11.96
CA ARG A 203 -7.49 0.31 10.68
C ARG A 203 -6.90 1.64 10.21
N ARG A 204 -7.70 2.72 10.26
CA ARG A 204 -7.26 4.08 9.92
C ARG A 204 -6.09 4.52 10.80
N ARG A 205 -6.20 4.37 12.12
CA ARG A 205 -5.12 4.71 13.06
C ARG A 205 -3.84 3.93 12.79
N ILE A 206 -3.95 2.62 12.56
CA ILE A 206 -2.80 1.77 12.21
C ILE A 206 -2.14 2.29 10.94
N TYR A 207 -2.92 2.54 9.89
CA TYR A 207 -2.41 3.05 8.62
C TYR A 207 -1.72 4.41 8.78
N ASP A 208 -2.37 5.36 9.46
CA ASP A 208 -1.84 6.70 9.68
C ASP A 208 -0.55 6.68 10.51
N SER A 209 -0.50 5.89 11.59
CA SER A 209 0.70 5.76 12.42
C SER A 209 1.85 5.11 11.64
N VAL A 210 1.61 4.06 10.85
CA VAL A 210 2.63 3.44 9.99
C VAL A 210 3.13 4.40 8.91
N PHE A 211 2.22 5.14 8.28
CA PHE A 211 2.57 6.13 7.26
C PHE A 211 3.44 7.26 7.85
N LYS A 212 3.01 7.86 8.96
CA LYS A 212 3.78 8.89 9.67
C LYS A 212 5.14 8.38 10.12
N PHE A 213 5.19 7.17 10.68
CA PHE A 213 6.44 6.54 11.12
C PHE A 213 7.46 6.44 9.98
N ARG A 214 7.05 5.91 8.82
CA ARG A 214 7.91 5.77 7.63
C ARG A 214 8.35 7.13 7.11
N ARG A 215 7.40 8.06 6.93
CA ARG A 215 7.68 9.42 6.46
C ARG A 215 8.70 10.12 7.35
N ASN A 216 8.55 10.03 8.67
CA ASN A 216 9.45 10.69 9.61
C ASN A 216 10.89 10.11 9.52
N ILE A 217 11.05 8.80 9.37
CA ILE A 217 12.37 8.17 9.15
C ILE A 217 12.99 8.63 7.84
N GLU A 218 12.21 8.67 6.76
CA GLU A 218 12.67 9.13 5.44
C GLU A 218 13.10 10.59 5.48
N MET A 219 12.28 11.46 6.09
CA MET A 219 12.59 12.89 6.26
C MET A 219 13.84 13.11 7.11
N THR A 220 13.97 12.44 8.26
CA THR A 220 15.19 12.54 9.08
C THR A 220 16.41 12.05 8.31
N SER A 221 16.30 10.93 7.59
CA SER A 221 17.41 10.42 6.77
C SER A 221 17.80 11.40 5.67
N TRP A 222 16.82 12.07 5.05
CA TRP A 222 17.07 13.08 4.03
C TRP A 222 17.75 14.34 4.60
N LEU A 223 17.29 14.83 5.74
CA LEU A 223 17.86 16.00 6.44
C LEU A 223 19.29 15.74 6.93
N LEU A 224 19.60 14.50 7.29
CA LEU A 224 20.93 14.10 7.75
C LEU A 224 21.93 13.86 6.62
N ASN A 225 21.54 13.98 5.35
CA ASN A 225 22.48 13.77 4.25
C ASN A 225 23.66 14.75 4.35
N LEU A 226 24.88 14.22 4.44
CA LEU A 226 26.09 15.01 4.62
C LEU A 226 26.89 15.07 3.32
N GLU A 227 27.36 16.26 2.99
CA GLU A 227 28.40 16.47 1.99
C GLU A 227 29.76 16.41 2.68
N MET A 228 30.65 15.55 2.20
CA MET A 228 31.96 15.32 2.80
C MET A 228 33.04 15.11 1.74
N ASP A 229 34.24 15.59 2.04
CA ASP A 229 35.46 15.18 1.34
C ASP A 229 35.99 13.89 2.01
N PHE A 230 36.13 12.84 1.21
CA PHE A 230 36.53 11.49 1.63
C PHE A 230 37.97 11.14 1.25
N SER A 231 38.67 12.03 0.53
CA SER A 231 39.89 11.71 -0.22
C SER A 231 41.00 11.06 0.61
N SER A 232 41.22 11.46 1.86
CA SER A 232 42.26 10.87 2.72
C SER A 232 41.78 9.73 3.62
N GLU A 233 40.51 9.74 4.03
CA GLU A 233 39.99 8.86 5.09
C GLU A 233 39.40 7.53 4.59
N MET A 234 39.22 7.41 3.27
CA MET A 234 38.52 6.32 2.58
C MET A 234 39.39 5.64 1.52
N SER A 235 40.72 5.65 1.70
CA SER A 235 41.69 5.12 0.73
C SER A 235 41.49 3.65 0.34
N ASP A 236 40.90 2.83 1.24
CA ASP A 236 40.67 1.39 1.00
C ASP A 236 39.25 1.10 0.47
N THR A 237 38.46 2.14 0.19
CA THR A 237 37.07 1.99 -0.27
C THR A 237 37.05 1.57 -1.74
N PRO A 238 36.34 0.50 -2.10
CA PRO A 238 36.16 0.09 -3.49
C PRO A 238 35.54 1.19 -4.35
N GLN A 239 35.98 1.29 -5.60
CA GLN A 239 35.59 2.38 -6.51
C GLN A 239 34.07 2.45 -6.76
N HIS A 240 33.39 1.31 -6.87
CA HIS A 240 31.92 1.28 -7.04
C HIS A 240 31.16 1.93 -5.86
N ILE A 241 31.70 1.89 -4.64
CA ILE A 241 31.10 2.55 -3.47
C ILE A 241 31.35 4.06 -3.52
N LEU A 242 32.55 4.48 -3.94
CA LEU A 242 32.86 5.90 -4.15
C LEU A 242 31.96 6.51 -5.24
N GLU A 243 31.73 5.77 -6.34
CA GLU A 243 30.80 6.15 -7.41
C GLU A 243 29.36 6.29 -6.90
N MET A 244 28.92 5.41 -6.00
CA MET A 244 27.59 5.49 -5.38
C MET A 244 27.40 6.78 -4.55
N TRP A 245 28.46 7.27 -3.89
CA TRP A 245 28.40 8.52 -3.11
C TRP A 245 28.69 9.78 -3.93
N SER A 246 29.16 9.65 -5.17
CA SER A 246 29.48 10.81 -6.01
C SER A 246 28.23 11.65 -6.31
N VAL A 247 28.30 12.97 -6.09
CA VAL A 247 27.19 13.90 -6.38
C VAL A 247 27.03 14.09 -7.89
N ASN A 248 28.14 14.13 -8.62
CA ASN A 248 28.18 14.22 -10.07
C ASN A 248 28.84 12.97 -10.65
N ARG A 249 28.05 12.05 -11.18
CA ARG A 249 28.58 10.89 -11.93
C ARG A 249 29.32 11.29 -13.21
N SER A 250 29.04 12.49 -13.73
CA SER A 250 29.48 12.97 -15.05
C SER A 250 30.59 14.03 -14.99
N SER A 251 30.86 14.63 -13.84
CA SER A 251 31.90 15.66 -13.72
C SER A 251 33.13 15.09 -13.01
N ASN A 252 34.31 15.28 -13.60
CA ASN A 252 35.60 14.88 -13.04
C ASN A 252 36.00 15.65 -11.75
N GLN A 253 35.06 16.30 -11.07
CA GLN A 253 35.30 16.93 -9.77
C GLN A 253 35.19 15.87 -8.67
N LYS A 254 36.28 15.10 -8.53
CA LYS A 254 36.49 13.96 -7.63
C LYS A 254 36.45 14.28 -6.11
N SER A 255 35.92 15.44 -5.70
CA SER A 255 36.06 15.94 -4.31
C SER A 255 34.74 16.14 -3.56
N GLN A 256 33.58 16.04 -4.20
CA GLN A 256 32.28 16.20 -3.52
C GLN A 256 31.49 14.88 -3.50
N TYR A 257 31.43 14.27 -2.32
CA TYR A 257 30.62 13.09 -2.08
C TYR A 257 29.47 13.42 -1.13
N LYS A 258 28.31 12.83 -1.39
CA LYS A 258 27.12 12.91 -0.55
C LYS A 258 26.84 11.57 0.08
N LEU A 259 26.98 11.50 1.40
CA LEU A 259 26.61 10.32 2.16
C LEU A 259 25.10 10.32 2.41
N ALA A 260 24.38 9.52 1.64
CA ALA A 260 22.97 9.26 1.92
C ALA A 260 22.82 8.39 3.18
N PHE A 261 21.87 8.71 4.07
CA PHE A 261 21.60 7.91 5.27
C PHE A 261 20.71 6.68 4.98
N THR A 262 21.08 5.92 3.94
CA THR A 262 20.47 4.62 3.61
C THR A 262 21.37 3.48 4.11
N GLN A 263 20.81 2.30 4.34
CA GLN A 263 21.60 1.14 4.79
C GLN A 263 22.74 0.80 3.82
N TYR A 264 22.48 0.95 2.51
CA TYR A 264 23.45 0.70 1.44
C TYR A 264 24.65 1.65 1.46
N SER A 265 24.48 2.87 1.95
CA SER A 265 25.56 3.86 2.11
C SER A 265 26.20 3.79 3.51
N TYR A 266 25.40 3.59 4.55
CA TYR A 266 25.85 3.54 5.93
C TYR A 266 26.78 2.34 6.19
N ALA A 267 26.41 1.13 5.75
CA ALA A 267 27.20 -0.07 6.05
C ALA A 267 28.61 -0.02 5.43
N PRO A 268 28.80 0.38 4.15
CA PRO A 268 30.14 0.57 3.58
C PRO A 268 30.92 1.68 4.27
N PHE A 269 30.28 2.80 4.63
CA PHE A 269 30.95 3.87 5.38
C PHE A 269 31.54 3.35 6.68
N MET A 270 30.77 2.59 7.45
CA MET A 270 31.22 2.00 8.71
C MET A 270 32.32 0.95 8.52
N ARG A 271 32.34 0.27 7.37
CA ARG A 271 33.33 -0.76 7.03
C ARG A 271 34.67 -0.17 6.60
N TYR A 272 34.68 0.84 5.74
CA TYR A 272 35.90 1.33 5.07
C TYR A 272 36.48 2.62 5.66
N CYS A 273 35.70 3.44 6.37
CA CYS A 273 36.22 4.67 6.98
C CYS A 273 37.26 4.33 8.06
N LYS A 274 38.51 4.82 7.92
CA LYS A 274 39.59 4.56 8.89
C LYS A 274 39.41 5.35 10.20
N MET A 275 38.82 6.54 10.13
CA MET A 275 38.69 7.46 11.27
C MET A 275 37.59 7.06 12.26
N ARG A 276 37.99 6.61 13.46
CA ARG A 276 37.05 6.18 14.53
C ARG A 276 36.08 7.28 14.94
N LEU A 277 36.54 8.52 15.04
CA LEU A 277 35.70 9.65 15.45
C LEU A 277 34.57 9.88 14.44
N ARG A 278 34.86 9.84 13.13
CA ARG A 278 33.83 9.96 12.10
C ARG A 278 32.85 8.79 12.13
N ARG A 279 33.34 7.55 12.26
CA ARG A 279 32.46 6.38 12.44
C ARG A 279 31.52 6.54 13.64
N ARG A 280 32.03 7.04 14.78
CA ARG A 280 31.21 7.31 15.97
C ARG A 280 30.13 8.35 15.69
N SER A 281 30.48 9.47 15.05
CA SER A 281 29.52 10.53 14.73
C SER A 281 28.42 10.04 13.79
N ILE A 282 28.78 9.36 12.69
CA ILE A 282 27.81 8.81 11.73
C ILE A 282 26.97 7.70 12.38
N TRP A 283 27.56 6.82 13.17
CA TRP A 283 26.83 5.81 13.93
C TRP A 283 25.80 6.44 14.86
N LYS A 284 26.16 7.52 15.57
CA LYS A 284 25.23 8.21 16.47
C LYS A 284 24.06 8.78 15.68
N LEU A 285 24.34 9.54 14.62
CA LEU A 285 23.32 10.14 13.75
C LEU A 285 22.41 9.10 13.10
N PHE A 286 22.96 7.95 12.66
CA PHE A 286 22.18 6.90 11.99
C PHE A 286 21.24 6.16 12.94
N ASN A 287 21.66 5.95 14.19
CA ASN A 287 20.85 5.25 15.20
C ASN A 287 19.90 6.19 15.97
N SER A 288 20.17 7.49 15.98
CA SER A 288 19.29 8.50 16.59
C SER A 288 18.15 8.98 15.67
N ARG A 289 18.08 8.48 14.43
CA ARG A 289 17.08 8.89 13.44
C ARG A 289 15.66 8.75 13.95
N ALA A 290 14.85 9.79 13.73
CA ALA A 290 13.48 9.90 14.23
C ALA A 290 13.36 9.68 15.76
N GLY A 291 14.44 9.98 16.50
CA GLY A 291 14.54 9.92 17.95
C GLY A 291 14.38 11.29 18.64
N PHE A 292 14.97 11.43 19.83
CA PHE A 292 14.88 12.62 20.67
C PHE A 292 15.99 13.67 20.46
N GLU A 293 16.79 13.57 19.39
CA GLU A 293 17.85 14.58 19.18
C GLU A 293 17.28 15.98 18.92
N GLU A 294 17.91 16.98 19.54
CA GLU A 294 17.39 18.33 19.80
C GLU A 294 16.94 19.08 18.53
N ASP A 295 17.61 18.84 17.40
CA ASP A 295 17.34 19.55 16.15
C ASP A 295 16.14 19.01 15.34
N GLN A 296 15.59 17.84 15.70
CA GLN A 296 14.55 17.16 14.91
C GLN A 296 13.43 16.53 15.75
N VAL A 297 13.12 17.10 16.92
CA VAL A 297 12.07 16.60 17.84
C VAL A 297 10.70 16.44 17.14
N GLN A 298 10.39 17.24 16.12
CA GLN A 298 9.14 17.15 15.37
C GLN A 298 9.00 15.85 14.54
N LEU A 299 10.12 15.19 14.22
CA LEU A 299 10.18 13.93 13.48
C LEU A 299 10.29 12.71 14.40
N ASN A 300 10.12 12.90 15.72
CA ASN A 300 10.19 11.83 16.70
C ASN A 300 9.07 10.79 16.48
N ASN A 301 9.44 9.51 16.50
CA ASN A 301 8.53 8.40 16.27
C ASN A 301 8.05 7.67 17.53
N SER A 302 8.52 8.03 18.72
CA SER A 302 8.17 7.37 19.99
C SER A 302 6.65 7.37 20.22
N LEU A 303 5.99 8.52 20.01
CA LEU A 303 4.53 8.61 20.11
C LEU A 303 3.81 7.79 19.03
N GLN A 304 4.36 7.74 17.80
CA GLN A 304 3.75 6.98 16.71
C GLN A 304 3.81 5.47 16.95
N ILE A 305 4.90 4.99 17.57
CA ILE A 305 5.04 3.59 17.99
C ILE A 305 3.99 3.26 19.05
N GLU A 306 3.81 4.10 20.07
CA GLU A 306 2.81 3.87 21.12
C GLU A 306 1.38 3.91 20.58
N GLN A 307 1.06 4.86 19.69
CA GLN A 307 -0.23 4.90 19.00
C GLN A 307 -0.47 3.63 18.17
N LEU A 308 0.55 3.14 17.47
CA LEU A 308 0.48 1.90 16.70
C LEU A 308 0.26 0.67 17.60
N ARG A 309 0.96 0.58 18.73
CA ARG A 309 0.79 -0.50 19.73
C ARG A 309 -0.62 -0.52 20.28
N GLN A 310 -1.12 0.63 20.75
CA GLN A 310 -2.48 0.75 21.29
C GLN A 310 -3.55 0.43 20.24
N ALA A 311 -3.38 0.89 19.00
CA ALA A 311 -4.34 0.63 17.93
C ALA A 311 -4.37 -0.87 17.57
N ARG A 312 -3.21 -1.53 17.49
CA ARG A 312 -3.10 -2.97 17.25
C ARG A 312 -3.71 -3.82 18.38
N GLU A 313 -3.48 -3.42 19.63
CA GLU A 313 -4.08 -4.09 20.78
C GLU A 313 -5.61 -4.02 20.74
N LYS A 314 -6.17 -2.82 20.52
CA LYS A 314 -7.62 -2.63 20.40
C LYS A 314 -8.21 -3.36 19.19
N TYR A 315 -7.49 -3.37 18.06
CA TYR A 315 -7.87 -4.11 16.87
C TYR A 315 -7.96 -5.62 17.14
N ALA A 316 -7.00 -6.20 17.85
CA ALA A 316 -7.02 -7.62 18.20
C ALA A 316 -8.16 -7.96 19.18
N LYS A 317 -8.36 -7.13 20.21
CA LYS A 317 -9.45 -7.27 21.19
C LYS A 317 -10.84 -7.21 20.54
N LEU A 318 -11.00 -6.48 19.45
CA LEU A 318 -12.26 -6.41 18.70
C LEU A 318 -12.71 -7.77 18.17
N PHE A 319 -11.76 -8.65 17.86
CA PHE A 319 -11.98 -10.02 17.39
C PHE A 319 -11.79 -11.07 18.50
N ASN A 320 -11.82 -10.64 19.77
CA ASN A 320 -11.64 -11.51 20.95
C ASN A 320 -10.27 -12.21 21.03
N TYR A 321 -9.22 -11.64 20.42
CA TYR A 321 -7.84 -12.08 20.67
C TYR A 321 -7.25 -11.37 21.89
N ASN A 322 -6.40 -12.06 22.65
CA ASN A 322 -5.75 -11.48 23.83
C ASN A 322 -4.74 -10.39 23.43
N ASN A 323 -3.98 -10.63 22.36
CA ASN A 323 -2.97 -9.72 21.85
C ASN A 323 -2.93 -9.75 20.30
N TYR A 324 -2.19 -8.81 19.71
CA TYR A 324 -2.07 -8.71 18.24
C TYR A 324 -1.25 -9.85 17.62
N LEU A 325 -0.33 -10.48 18.36
CA LEU A 325 0.46 -11.61 17.89
C LEU A 325 -0.43 -12.84 17.70
N ASP A 326 -1.27 -13.17 18.67
CA ASP A 326 -2.25 -14.28 18.62
C ASP A 326 -3.21 -14.13 17.43
N MET A 327 -3.54 -12.89 17.06
CA MET A 327 -4.34 -12.61 15.88
C MET A 327 -3.57 -12.88 14.58
N VAL A 328 -2.25 -12.70 14.53
CA VAL A 328 -1.45 -12.84 13.29
C VAL A 328 -0.89 -14.26 13.12
N LEU A 329 -0.61 -14.98 14.21
CA LEU A 329 0.00 -16.31 14.20
C LEU A 329 -0.74 -17.34 13.31
N PRO A 330 -2.09 -17.40 13.28
CA PRO A 330 -2.80 -18.34 12.40
C PRO A 330 -2.47 -18.20 10.91
N ASP A 331 -1.99 -17.03 10.47
CA ASP A 331 -1.59 -16.75 9.10
C ASP A 331 -0.07 -16.93 8.87
N ARG A 332 0.62 -17.55 9.82
CA ARG A 332 2.08 -17.81 9.79
C ARG A 332 2.34 -19.30 9.91
N MET A 333 3.58 -19.70 9.60
CA MET A 333 4.00 -21.09 9.76
C MET A 333 4.14 -21.50 11.23
N ILE A 334 4.39 -20.53 12.11
CA ILE A 334 4.56 -20.75 13.55
C ILE A 334 3.19 -20.81 14.20
N SER A 335 2.91 -21.91 14.88
CA SER A 335 1.59 -22.24 15.39
C SER A 335 1.26 -21.59 16.74
N SER A 336 2.29 -21.20 17.51
CA SER A 336 2.12 -20.68 18.87
C SER A 336 3.24 -19.73 19.30
N VAL A 337 2.96 -18.91 20.31
CA VAL A 337 3.97 -18.04 20.95
C VAL A 337 5.09 -18.87 21.60
N SER A 338 4.76 -20.02 22.20
CA SER A 338 5.77 -20.89 22.82
C SER A 338 6.74 -21.49 21.80
N GLU A 339 6.24 -21.89 20.63
CA GLU A 339 7.09 -22.35 19.52
C GLU A 339 7.99 -21.20 19.02
N LEU A 340 7.45 -19.98 18.90
CA LEU A 340 8.23 -18.79 18.53
C LEU A 340 9.36 -18.52 19.53
N GLU A 341 9.06 -18.54 20.83
CA GLU A 341 10.05 -18.33 21.90
C GLU A 341 11.13 -19.41 21.87
N THR A 342 10.74 -20.67 21.65
CA THR A 342 11.67 -21.79 21.50
C THR A 342 12.65 -21.55 20.36
N ILE A 343 12.18 -21.11 19.19
CA ILE A 343 13.04 -20.84 18.02
C ILE A 343 13.99 -19.64 18.24
N ILE A 344 13.57 -18.63 19.01
CA ILE A 344 14.36 -17.41 19.21
C ILE A 344 15.41 -17.58 20.32
N PHE A 345 15.06 -18.30 21.38
CA PHE A 345 15.88 -18.39 22.60
C PHE A 345 16.65 -19.71 22.75
N GLN A 346 16.39 -20.72 21.91
CA GLN A 346 17.27 -21.87 21.72
C GLN A 346 18.30 -21.56 20.64
#